data_AF-A0A1A9S7C5-F1
#
_entry.id   AF-A0A1A9S7C5-F1
#
_cell.length_a   1.000
_cell.length_b   1.000
_cell.length_c   1.000
_cell.angle_alpha   90.00
_cell.angle_beta   90.00
_cell.angle_gamma   90.00
#
_symmetry.space_group_name_H-M   'P 1'
#
loop_
_entity.id
_entity.type
_entity.pdbx_description
1 polymer ?
#
loop_
_entity_poly.entity_id
_entity_poly.type
_entity_poly.pdbx_seq_one_letter_code
_entity_poly.pdbx_strand_id
1 'polypeptide(L)'
;MGDPFIIDLNQAAKGFPVYFAWHDQMQPEAIAGSLAELAQHIQHIRQHAARSPEAAAQYIADYCNTAASFWREVQQSFAEHERLAAEIARCATPPNDPDYVFGDIIVSHPGRQSTRLAAGLKKHRGLNTAQALALSKSPPFVYCSGIWKHMKNHLAELQAIGVQAEFVPKP
;
A
#
# COMPACT_ATOMS: atom_id res chain seq x y z
N MET A 1 20.66 -4.55 11.17
CA MET A 1 20.26 -3.38 10.36
C MET A 1 21.51 -2.52 10.22
N GLY A 2 22.28 -2.74 9.15
CA GLY A 2 23.45 -1.92 8.81
C GLY A 2 23.07 -1.01 7.66
N ASP A 3 23.63 0.20 7.63
CA ASP A 3 23.55 1.08 6.47
C ASP A 3 24.27 0.40 5.29
N PRO A 4 23.64 0.24 4.12
CA PRO A 4 24.28 -0.37 2.96
C PRO A 4 25.38 0.51 2.36
N PHE A 5 25.44 1.81 2.72
CA PHE A 5 26.49 2.72 2.27
C PHE A 5 27.64 2.78 3.27
N ILE A 6 28.86 2.63 2.77
CA ILE A 6 30.08 2.65 3.56
C ILE A 6 30.99 3.75 3.04
N ILE A 7 31.39 4.67 3.92
CA ILE A 7 32.32 5.76 3.60
C ILE A 7 33.65 5.45 4.27
N ASP A 8 34.73 5.41 3.51
CA ASP A 8 36.07 5.23 4.08
C ASP A 8 36.64 6.56 4.59
N LEU A 9 36.54 6.77 5.90
CA LEU A 9 37.04 7.97 6.59
C LEU A 9 38.58 8.05 6.64
N ASN A 10 39.27 6.92 6.47
CA ASN A 10 40.74 6.88 6.50
C ASN A 10 41.37 7.30 5.17
N GLN A 11 40.57 7.37 4.10
CA GLN A 11 41.01 7.78 2.77
C GLN A 11 40.64 9.23 2.43
N ALA A 12 40.86 10.14 3.37
CA ALA A 12 40.65 11.58 3.15
C ALA A 12 41.43 12.12 1.94
N ALA A 13 42.64 11.59 1.67
CA ALA A 13 43.46 11.97 0.53
C ALA A 13 42.83 11.61 -0.83
N LYS A 14 41.88 10.66 -0.86
CA LYS A 14 41.09 10.31 -2.05
C LYS A 14 39.69 10.93 -2.04
N GLY A 15 39.38 11.79 -1.07
CA GLY A 15 38.09 12.48 -0.99
C GLY A 15 36.94 11.64 -0.42
N PHE A 16 37.23 10.68 0.47
CA PHE A 16 36.23 9.80 1.11
C PHE A 16 35.48 8.94 0.10
N PRO A 17 36.11 7.86 -0.43
CA PRO A 17 35.46 6.98 -1.38
C PRO A 17 34.24 6.31 -0.75
N VAL A 18 33.22 6.08 -1.58
CA VAL A 18 31.93 5.53 -1.15
C VAL A 18 31.74 4.15 -1.76
N TYR A 19 31.35 3.22 -0.90
CA TYR A 19 31.07 1.84 -1.24
C TYR A 19 29.62 1.49 -0.91
N PHE A 20 29.11 0.47 -1.56
CA PHE A 20 27.77 -0.06 -1.35
C PHE A 20 27.82 -1.57 -1.16
N ALA A 21 27.01 -2.11 -0.26
CA ALA A 21 26.87 -3.55 -0.06
C ALA A 21 25.41 -3.93 0.18
N TRP A 22 24.89 -4.87 -0.61
CA TRP A 22 23.62 -5.52 -0.30
C TRP A 22 23.73 -6.32 1.00
N HIS A 23 22.60 -6.55 1.68
CA HIS A 23 22.56 -7.33 2.93
C HIS A 23 23.20 -8.71 2.80
N ASP A 24 23.12 -9.33 1.62
CA ASP A 24 23.64 -10.66 1.34
C ASP A 24 25.04 -10.65 0.69
N GLN A 25 25.61 -9.47 0.44
CA GLN A 25 26.92 -9.33 -0.21
C GLN A 25 28.04 -9.29 0.81
N MET A 26 29.02 -10.18 0.67
CA MET A 26 30.19 -10.23 1.56
C MET A 26 31.24 -9.16 1.26
N GLN A 27 31.24 -8.55 0.08
CA GLN A 27 32.21 -7.53 -0.30
C GLN A 27 31.51 -6.27 -0.84
N PRO A 28 31.78 -5.10 -0.24
CA PRO A 28 31.28 -3.82 -0.76
C PRO A 28 31.87 -3.50 -2.13
N GLU A 29 31.04 -2.99 -3.03
CA GLU A 29 31.45 -2.48 -4.34
C GLU A 29 31.69 -0.97 -4.29
N ALA A 30 32.70 -0.49 -5.01
CA ALA A 30 32.98 0.93 -5.10
C ALA A 30 31.98 1.61 -6.03
N ILE A 31 31.20 2.55 -5.49
CA ILE A 31 30.18 3.28 -6.25
C ILE A 31 30.62 4.68 -6.66
N ALA A 32 31.53 5.31 -5.90
CA ALA A 32 32.13 6.59 -6.24
C ALA A 32 33.55 6.69 -5.65
N GLY A 33 34.46 7.34 -6.38
CA GLY A 33 35.83 7.60 -5.95
C GLY A 33 35.93 8.64 -4.84
N SER A 34 34.93 9.52 -4.70
CA SER A 34 34.81 10.48 -3.60
C SER A 34 33.36 10.78 -3.24
N LEU A 35 33.14 11.29 -2.03
CA LEU A 35 31.82 11.75 -1.60
C LEU A 35 31.32 12.93 -2.45
N ALA A 36 32.24 13.80 -2.90
CA ALA A 36 31.92 14.92 -3.76
C ALA A 36 31.44 14.47 -5.15
N GLU A 37 32.09 13.45 -5.72
CA GLU A 37 31.68 12.82 -6.98
C GLU A 37 30.29 12.19 -6.86
N LEU A 38 30.03 11.44 -5.78
CA LEU A 38 28.69 10.88 -5.54
C LEU A 38 27.62 11.98 -5.46
N ALA A 39 27.90 13.06 -4.73
CA ALA A 39 26.98 14.18 -4.61
C ALA A 39 26.72 14.85 -5.97
N GLN A 40 27.75 15.01 -6.81
CA GLN A 40 27.60 15.51 -8.17
C GLN A 40 26.74 14.60 -9.03
N HIS A 41 26.98 13.29 -9.03
CA HIS A 41 26.16 12.33 -9.77
C HIS A 41 24.70 12.40 -9.34
N ILE A 42 24.41 12.42 -8.03
CA ILE A 42 23.04 12.55 -7.51
C ILE A 42 22.40 13.86 -7.99
N GLN A 43 23.13 14.98 -7.95
CA GLN A 43 22.61 16.26 -8.40
C GLN A 43 22.28 16.24 -9.90
N HIS A 44 23.17 15.70 -10.73
CA HIS A 44 22.95 15.58 -12.16
C HIS A 44 21.78 14.64 -12.48
N ILE A 45 21.71 13.47 -11.85
CA ILE A 45 20.60 12.53 -11.99
C ILE A 45 19.28 13.23 -11.68
N ARG A 46 19.20 14.01 -10.60
CA ARG A 46 18.00 14.79 -10.27
C ARG A 46 17.63 15.81 -11.33
N GLN A 47 18.61 16.52 -11.89
CA GLN A 47 18.39 17.49 -12.97
C GLN A 47 17.90 16.83 -14.25
N HIS A 48 18.45 15.66 -14.60
CA HIS A 48 18.05 14.89 -15.77
C HIS A 48 16.67 14.25 -15.57
N ALA A 49 16.40 13.66 -14.40
CA ALA A 49 15.12 13.04 -14.05
C ALA A 49 13.96 14.05 -14.06
N ALA A 50 14.23 15.32 -13.74
CA ALA A 50 13.25 16.39 -13.85
C ALA A 50 12.82 16.68 -15.31
N ARG A 51 13.64 16.29 -16.30
CA ARG A 51 13.31 16.40 -17.73
C ARG A 51 12.61 15.14 -18.23
N SER A 52 13.24 13.99 -18.03
CA SER A 52 12.61 12.68 -18.23
C SER A 52 13.40 11.57 -17.51
N PRO A 53 12.74 10.47 -17.10
CA PRO A 53 13.42 9.29 -16.54
C PRO A 53 14.49 8.71 -17.48
N GLU A 54 14.24 8.70 -18.79
CA GLU A 54 15.17 8.20 -19.81
C GLU A 54 16.44 9.04 -19.85
N ALA A 55 16.32 10.37 -19.72
CA ALA A 55 17.47 11.26 -19.67
C ALA A 55 18.35 10.99 -18.43
N ALA A 56 17.74 10.61 -17.30
CA ALA A 56 18.48 10.20 -16.11
C ALA A 56 19.16 8.83 -16.30
N ALA A 57 18.46 7.86 -16.89
CA ALA A 57 19.02 6.55 -17.20
C ALA A 57 20.23 6.66 -18.15
N GLN A 58 20.16 7.53 -19.16
CA GLN A 58 21.26 7.77 -20.09
C GLN A 58 22.46 8.40 -19.38
N TYR A 59 22.25 9.42 -18.53
CA TYR A 59 23.33 10.01 -17.74
C TYR A 59 24.06 8.97 -16.88
N ILE A 60 23.30 8.06 -16.23
CA ILE A 60 23.89 6.99 -15.42
C ILE A 60 24.72 6.05 -16.30
N ALA A 61 24.23 5.71 -17.50
CA ALA A 61 24.96 4.86 -18.44
C ALA A 61 26.29 5.48 -18.89
N ASP A 62 26.30 6.79 -19.13
CA ASP A 62 27.44 7.50 -19.71
C ASP A 62 28.50 7.91 -18.68
N TYR A 63 28.08 8.23 -17.44
CA TYR A 63 28.96 8.87 -16.45
C TYR A 63 29.11 8.08 -15.14
N CYS A 64 28.30 7.05 -14.89
CA CYS A 64 28.42 6.24 -13.68
C CYS A 64 29.00 4.85 -13.99
N ASN A 65 29.60 4.21 -12.99
CA ASN A 65 30.17 2.87 -13.13
C ASN A 65 29.06 1.80 -13.17
N THR A 66 28.47 1.54 -14.34
CA THR A 66 27.43 0.51 -14.55
C THR A 66 27.92 -0.93 -14.42
N ALA A 67 29.24 -1.14 -14.26
CA ALA A 67 29.77 -2.44 -13.83
C ALA A 67 29.40 -2.74 -12.37
N ALA A 68 29.24 -1.70 -11.52
CA ALA A 68 28.70 -1.85 -10.18
C ALA A 68 27.21 -2.20 -10.24
N SER A 69 26.79 -3.15 -9.39
CA SER A 69 25.40 -3.60 -9.33
C SER A 69 24.43 -2.48 -8.96
N PHE A 70 24.85 -1.59 -8.07
CA PHE A 70 24.12 -0.42 -7.63
C PHE A 70 23.71 0.48 -8.80
N TRP A 71 24.66 0.96 -9.60
CA TRP A 71 24.36 1.89 -10.70
C TRP A 71 23.53 1.25 -11.81
N ARG A 72 23.71 -0.06 -12.03
CA ARG A 72 22.89 -0.81 -12.98
C ARG A 72 21.43 -0.87 -12.53
N GLU A 73 21.18 -1.12 -11.25
CA GLU A 73 19.82 -1.15 -10.71
C GLU A 73 19.18 0.24 -10.74
N VAL A 74 19.93 1.28 -10.37
CA VAL A 74 19.44 2.66 -10.46
C VAL A 74 19.09 3.02 -11.91
N GLN A 75 19.94 2.66 -12.88
CA GLN A 75 19.66 2.86 -14.30
C GLN A 75 18.38 2.13 -14.74
N GLN A 76 18.24 0.85 -14.38
CA GLN A 76 17.06 0.05 -14.73
C GLN A 76 15.79 0.63 -14.11
N SER A 77 15.85 1.10 -12.86
CA SER A 77 14.72 1.74 -12.19
C SER A 77 14.21 2.98 -12.95
N PHE A 78 15.12 3.80 -13.48
CA PHE A 78 14.73 4.94 -14.32
C PHE A 78 14.22 4.51 -15.71
N ALA A 79 14.84 3.52 -16.34
CA ALA A 79 14.42 3.03 -17.66
C ALA A 79 13.04 2.33 -17.64
N GLU A 80 12.71 1.66 -16.54
CA GLU A 80 11.42 0.98 -16.37
C GLU A 80 10.36 1.86 -15.69
N HIS A 81 10.67 3.13 -15.42
CA HIS A 81 9.82 4.01 -14.63
C HIS A 81 8.41 4.13 -15.20
N GLU A 82 8.26 4.34 -16.52
CA GLU A 82 6.95 4.43 -17.17
C GLU A 82 6.18 3.11 -17.12
N ARG A 83 6.88 1.97 -17.31
CA ARG A 83 6.26 0.63 -17.23
C ARG A 83 5.73 0.36 -15.82
N LEU A 84 6.54 0.64 -14.81
CA LEU A 84 6.19 0.48 -13.40
C LEU A 84 5.06 1.45 -13.01
N ALA A 85 5.12 2.70 -13.45
CA ALA A 85 4.05 3.67 -13.21
C ALA A 85 2.72 3.25 -13.86
N ALA A 86 2.76 2.73 -15.09
CA ALA A 86 1.59 2.20 -15.77
C ALA A 86 1.03 0.95 -15.08
N GLU A 87 1.89 0.05 -14.60
CA GLU A 87 1.48 -1.14 -13.86
C GLU A 87 0.87 -0.80 -12.50
N ILE A 88 1.48 0.14 -11.77
CA ILE A 88 0.94 0.69 -10.52
C ILE A 88 -0.42 1.35 -10.78
N ALA A 89 -0.55 2.18 -11.82
CA ALA A 89 -1.81 2.82 -12.18
C ALA A 89 -2.90 1.80 -12.56
N ARG A 90 -2.53 0.72 -13.27
CA ARG A 90 -3.43 -0.38 -13.61
C ARG A 90 -3.94 -1.10 -12.36
N CYS A 91 -3.06 -1.32 -11.37
CA CYS A 91 -3.41 -1.95 -10.11
C CYS A 91 -4.13 -0.99 -9.13
N ALA A 92 -3.90 0.32 -9.25
CA ALA A 92 -4.51 1.35 -8.42
C ALA A 92 -5.93 1.73 -8.86
N THR A 93 -6.32 1.39 -10.09
CA THR A 93 -7.74 1.40 -10.47
C THR A 93 -8.37 0.19 -9.78
N PRO A 94 -9.17 0.36 -8.71
CA PRO A 94 -9.91 -0.79 -8.21
C PRO A 94 -10.75 -1.29 -9.39
N PRO A 95 -10.77 -2.61 -9.68
CA PRO A 95 -11.76 -3.11 -10.61
C PRO A 95 -13.09 -2.50 -10.18
N ASN A 96 -13.90 -2.05 -11.14
CA ASN A 96 -15.28 -1.65 -10.88
C ASN A 96 -16.08 -2.91 -10.52
N ASP A 97 -15.64 -3.55 -9.44
CA ASP A 97 -16.12 -4.78 -8.89
C ASP A 97 -17.23 -4.35 -7.94
N PRO A 98 -18.49 -4.60 -8.29
CA PRO A 98 -19.61 -4.24 -7.45
C PRO A 98 -19.50 -4.85 -6.04
N ASP A 99 -18.64 -5.85 -5.85
CA ASP A 99 -18.38 -6.48 -4.56
C ASP A 99 -17.43 -5.68 -3.65
N TYR A 100 -16.62 -4.76 -4.19
CA TYR A 100 -15.70 -3.91 -3.40
C TYR A 100 -16.27 -2.53 -3.05
N VAL A 101 -17.59 -2.44 -2.93
CA VAL A 101 -18.29 -1.22 -2.49
C VAL A 101 -18.38 -1.20 -0.97
N PHE A 102 -17.96 -0.09 -0.34
CA PHE A 102 -18.14 0.12 1.10
C PHE A 102 -19.57 0.63 1.39
N GLY A 103 -20.18 0.15 2.47
CA GLY A 103 -21.52 0.56 2.84
C GLY A 103 -21.98 -0.03 4.16
N ASP A 104 -23.28 0.13 4.43
CA ASP A 104 -23.94 -0.30 5.65
C ASP A 104 -25.03 -1.33 5.35
N ILE A 105 -25.19 -2.33 6.22
CA ILE A 105 -26.46 -3.08 6.29
C ILE A 105 -27.38 -2.36 7.27
N ILE A 106 -28.52 -1.88 6.77
CA ILE A 106 -29.55 -1.22 7.56
C ILE A 106 -30.69 -2.20 7.80
N VAL A 107 -31.06 -2.37 9.07
CA VAL A 107 -32.24 -3.15 9.46
C VAL A 107 -33.42 -2.20 9.59
N SER A 108 -34.46 -2.42 8.79
CA SER A 108 -35.71 -1.64 8.80
C SER A 108 -36.81 -2.33 9.60
N HIS A 109 -36.78 -3.66 9.70
CA HIS A 109 -37.75 -4.40 10.52
C HIS A 109 -37.13 -5.66 11.16
N PRO A 110 -37.18 -5.83 12.50
CA PRO A 110 -36.51 -6.92 13.21
C PRO A 110 -37.18 -8.30 13.05
N GLY A 111 -38.35 -8.38 12.42
CA GLY A 111 -39.10 -9.62 12.22
C GLY A 111 -39.53 -10.29 13.54
N ARG A 112 -39.95 -11.56 13.45
CA ARG A 112 -40.42 -12.35 14.61
C ARG A 112 -39.28 -12.89 15.50
N GLN A 113 -38.02 -12.74 15.08
CA GLN A 113 -36.84 -13.38 15.70
C GLN A 113 -35.88 -12.35 16.34
N SER A 114 -36.42 -11.40 17.10
CA SER A 114 -35.66 -10.30 17.73
C SER A 114 -34.53 -10.76 18.66
N THR A 115 -34.64 -11.95 19.27
CA THR A 115 -33.61 -12.57 20.10
C THR A 115 -32.39 -13.02 19.28
N ARG A 116 -32.58 -13.56 18.07
CA ARG A 116 -31.49 -13.96 17.16
C ARG A 116 -30.78 -12.73 16.57
N LEU A 117 -31.54 -11.70 16.25
CA LEU A 117 -31.00 -10.41 15.81
C LEU A 117 -30.14 -9.76 16.91
N ALA A 118 -30.59 -9.79 18.16
CA ALA A 118 -29.80 -9.29 19.29
C ALA A 118 -28.51 -10.10 19.49
N ALA A 119 -28.53 -11.42 19.31
CA ALA A 119 -27.32 -12.25 19.37
C ALA A 119 -26.30 -11.88 18.28
N GLY A 120 -26.76 -11.61 17.05
CA GLY A 120 -25.93 -11.09 15.96
C GLY A 120 -25.33 -9.73 16.29
N LEU A 121 -26.14 -8.79 16.80
CA LEU A 121 -25.67 -7.45 17.21
C LEU A 121 -24.58 -7.50 18.28
N LYS A 122 -24.66 -8.42 19.24
CA LYS A 122 -23.60 -8.63 20.24
C LYS A 122 -22.28 -9.05 19.57
N LYS A 123 -22.34 -9.96 18.59
CA LYS A 123 -21.16 -10.49 17.90
C LYS A 123 -20.50 -9.44 17.00
N HIS A 124 -21.31 -8.64 16.28
CA HIS A 124 -20.79 -7.71 15.28
C HIS A 124 -20.50 -6.30 15.82
N ARG A 125 -21.14 -5.88 16.92
CA ARG A 125 -20.96 -4.54 17.50
C ARG A 125 -20.41 -4.53 18.92
N GLY A 126 -20.11 -5.69 19.51
CA GLY A 126 -19.61 -5.78 20.88
C GLY A 126 -20.60 -5.25 21.94
N LEU A 127 -21.88 -5.12 21.59
CA LEU A 127 -22.91 -4.59 22.48
C LEU A 127 -23.20 -5.58 23.62
N ASN A 128 -23.59 -5.05 24.78
CA ASN A 128 -24.13 -5.90 25.84
C ASN A 128 -25.56 -6.36 25.51
N THR A 129 -26.06 -7.39 26.20
CA THR A 129 -27.38 -7.99 25.90
C THR A 129 -28.53 -7.00 25.95
N ALA A 130 -28.52 -6.06 26.91
CA ALA A 130 -29.58 -5.06 27.06
C ALA A 130 -29.57 -4.04 25.92
N GLN A 131 -28.38 -3.56 25.54
CA GLN A 131 -28.18 -2.63 24.42
C GLN A 131 -28.58 -3.27 23.08
N ALA A 132 -28.18 -4.52 22.84
CA ALA A 132 -28.51 -5.23 21.61
C ALA A 132 -30.03 -5.47 21.47
N LEU A 133 -30.71 -5.78 22.58
CA LEU A 133 -32.16 -5.99 22.60
C LEU A 133 -32.94 -4.67 22.49
N ALA A 134 -32.45 -3.59 23.10
CA ALA A 134 -33.06 -2.27 22.95
C ALA A 134 -32.95 -1.75 21.51
N LEU A 135 -31.78 -1.93 20.90
CA LEU A 135 -31.53 -1.55 19.51
C LEU A 135 -32.38 -2.39 18.53
N SER A 136 -32.50 -3.71 18.76
CA SER A 136 -33.32 -4.57 17.90
C SER A 136 -34.81 -4.22 17.93
N LYS A 137 -35.29 -3.52 18.96
CA LYS A 137 -36.67 -3.03 19.06
C LYS A 137 -36.91 -1.66 18.43
N SER A 138 -35.84 -0.97 18.02
CA SER A 138 -35.90 0.42 17.54
C SER A 138 -35.29 0.57 16.14
N PRO A 139 -35.85 -0.08 15.10
CA PRO A 139 -35.45 0.20 13.72
C PRO A 139 -35.86 1.63 13.29
N PRO A 140 -35.20 2.23 12.28
CA PRO A 140 -34.06 1.68 11.54
C PRO A 140 -32.73 1.84 12.28
N PHE A 141 -31.84 0.86 12.13
CA PHE A 141 -30.47 0.95 12.66
C PHE A 141 -29.45 0.22 11.77
N VAL A 142 -28.18 0.61 11.88
CA VAL A 142 -27.07 -0.05 11.18
C VAL A 142 -26.67 -1.32 11.93
N TYR A 143 -26.70 -2.47 11.24
CA TYR A 143 -26.26 -3.75 11.78
C TYR A 143 -24.73 -3.86 11.77
N CYS A 144 -24.13 -3.69 10.59
CA CYS A 144 -22.68 -3.63 10.39
C CYS A 144 -22.34 -2.74 9.19
N SER A 145 -21.07 -2.34 9.12
CA SER A 145 -20.51 -1.52 8.04
C SER A 145 -19.26 -2.21 7.50
N GLY A 146 -19.01 -2.10 6.21
CA GLY A 146 -17.88 -2.80 5.59
C GLY A 146 -17.98 -2.90 4.07
N ILE A 147 -17.13 -3.75 3.51
CA ILE A 147 -17.10 -4.05 2.07
C ILE A 147 -18.19 -5.07 1.73
N TRP A 148 -18.98 -4.80 0.68
CA TRP A 148 -20.13 -5.61 0.27
C TRP A 148 -19.82 -7.10 0.15
N LYS A 149 -18.69 -7.46 -0.47
CA LYS A 149 -18.18 -8.84 -0.60
C LYS A 149 -18.25 -9.65 0.68
N HIS A 150 -17.89 -9.04 1.82
CA HIS A 150 -17.86 -9.71 3.12
C HIS A 150 -19.21 -9.66 3.84
N MET A 151 -20.09 -8.75 3.43
CA MET A 151 -21.38 -8.49 4.07
C MET A 151 -22.55 -9.25 3.43
N LYS A 152 -22.40 -9.72 2.19
CA LYS A 152 -23.40 -10.53 1.46
C LYS A 152 -23.99 -11.66 2.32
N ASN A 153 -23.12 -12.46 2.95
CA ASN A 153 -23.55 -13.60 3.78
C ASN A 153 -24.32 -13.13 5.01
N HIS A 154 -23.92 -12.02 5.63
CA HIS A 154 -24.63 -11.46 6.77
C HIS A 154 -26.02 -10.94 6.41
N LEU A 155 -26.16 -10.30 5.23
CA LEU A 155 -27.48 -9.88 4.74
C LEU A 155 -28.39 -11.09 4.49
N ALA A 156 -27.87 -12.13 3.84
CA ALA A 156 -28.61 -13.35 3.56
C ALA A 156 -29.05 -14.07 4.86
N GLU A 157 -28.17 -14.15 5.86
CA GLU A 157 -28.48 -14.72 7.17
C GLU A 157 -29.60 -13.95 7.89
N LEU A 158 -29.57 -12.62 7.84
CA LEU A 158 -30.62 -11.76 8.42
C LEU A 158 -31.96 -11.97 7.71
N GLN A 159 -31.96 -11.98 6.38
CA GLN A 159 -33.19 -12.19 5.60
C GLN A 159 -33.77 -13.60 5.82
N ALA A 160 -32.91 -14.63 5.95
CA ALA A 160 -33.33 -16.01 6.23
C ALA A 160 -34.02 -16.17 7.60
N ILE A 161 -33.69 -15.35 8.59
CA ILE A 161 -34.39 -15.33 9.89
C ILE A 161 -35.62 -14.40 9.91
N GLY A 162 -35.99 -13.83 8.77
CA GLY A 162 -37.17 -12.98 8.59
C GLY A 162 -36.96 -11.52 8.99
N VAL A 163 -35.72 -11.05 9.10
CA VAL A 163 -35.38 -9.63 9.32
C VAL A 163 -35.41 -8.91 7.98
N GLN A 164 -36.07 -7.76 7.92
CA GLN A 164 -35.99 -6.87 6.76
C GLN A 164 -34.75 -6.00 6.90
N ALA A 165 -33.79 -6.22 6.01
CA ALA A 165 -32.53 -5.48 5.95
C ALA A 165 -32.10 -5.29 4.51
N GLU A 166 -31.36 -4.21 4.25
CA GLU A 166 -30.81 -3.86 2.94
C GLU A 166 -29.38 -3.33 3.07
N PHE A 167 -28.58 -3.49 2.01
CA PHE A 167 -27.25 -2.88 1.92
C PHE A 167 -27.38 -1.51 1.24
N VAL A 168 -26.86 -0.48 1.91
CA VAL A 168 -26.80 0.90 1.41
C VAL A 168 -25.35 1.28 1.17
N PRO A 169 -24.93 1.44 -0.10
CA PRO A 169 -23.60 1.95 -0.45
C PRO A 169 -23.33 3.31 0.18
N LYS A 170 -22.09 3.52 0.64
CA LYS A 170 -21.59 4.84 1.04
C LYS A 170 -20.67 5.42 -0.04
N PRO A 171 -20.73 6.73 -0.27
CA PRO A 171 -19.81 7.41 -1.18
C PRO A 171 -18.38 7.43 -0.64
#